data_AF-A0A433TC53-F1
#
_entry.id   AF-A0A433TC53-F1
#
_cell.length_a   1.000
_cell.length_b   1.000
_cell.length_c   1.000
_cell.angle_alpha   90.00
_cell.angle_beta   90.00
_cell.angle_gamma   90.00
#
_symmetry.space_group_name_H-M   'P 1'
#
loop_
_entity.id
_entity.type
_entity.pdbx_description
1 polymer ?
#
loop_
_entity_poly.entity_id
_entity_poly.type
_entity_poly.pdbx_seq_one_letter_code
_entity_poly.pdbx_strand_id
1 'polypeptide(L)'
;WLISWLVGWLVGWLVGWLVVNCLIFCLVWWFGGGWLAYWVVNFLVGWLVGWLVGWLVGWLVGWLVGWLVGWLVVGWVLTWLISWLVGWLVGWLVGWLVGWLVVNCLIFCLVWWFGGGWLAYWVVNFLVGWLVFGQLINFLV
;
A
#
# COMPACT_ATOMS: atom_id res chain seq x y z
N TRP A 1 48.89 -67.74 -52.96
CA TRP A 1 48.23 -68.58 -51.94
C TRP A 1 48.61 -68.18 -50.53
N LEU A 2 49.86 -68.37 -50.07
CA LEU A 2 50.25 -68.04 -48.69
C LEU A 2 50.07 -66.55 -48.33
N ILE A 3 50.50 -65.65 -49.21
CA ILE A 3 50.39 -64.19 -49.03
C ILE A 3 48.92 -63.76 -48.94
N SER A 4 48.08 -64.24 -49.85
CA SER A 4 46.65 -63.93 -49.86
C SER A 4 45.94 -64.44 -48.59
N TRP A 5 46.34 -65.60 -48.09
CA TRP A 5 45.81 -66.16 -46.83
C TRP A 5 46.27 -65.34 -45.61
N LEU A 6 47.55 -64.96 -45.56
CA LEU A 6 48.11 -64.15 -44.49
C LEU A 6 47.49 -62.74 -44.44
N VAL A 7 47.28 -62.14 -45.62
CA VAL A 7 46.63 -60.83 -45.76
C VAL A 7 45.16 -60.93 -45.33
N GLY A 8 44.43 -61.96 -45.77
CA GLY A 8 43.05 -62.18 -45.33
C GLY A 8 42.93 -62.37 -43.81
N TRP A 9 43.84 -63.14 -43.22
CA TRP A 9 43.88 -63.36 -41.78
C TRP A 9 44.24 -62.09 -40.99
N LEU A 10 45.26 -61.34 -41.42
CA LEU A 10 45.69 -60.10 -40.78
C LEU A 10 44.62 -59.01 -40.88
N VAL A 11 43.99 -58.86 -42.06
CA VAL A 11 42.91 -57.91 -42.28
C VAL A 11 41.70 -58.29 -41.45
N GLY A 12 41.29 -59.57 -41.44
CA GLY A 12 40.18 -60.05 -40.62
C GLY A 12 40.41 -59.81 -39.13
N TRP A 13 41.62 -60.08 -38.64
CA TRP A 13 42.00 -59.85 -37.25
C TRP A 13 42.04 -58.35 -36.89
N LEU A 14 42.66 -57.51 -37.74
CA LEU A 14 42.76 -56.07 -37.50
C LEU A 14 41.40 -55.38 -37.56
N VAL A 15 40.57 -55.74 -38.55
CA VAL A 15 39.20 -55.21 -38.69
C VAL A 15 38.36 -55.67 -37.50
N GLY A 16 38.40 -56.95 -37.13
CA GLY A 16 37.68 -57.46 -35.97
C GLY A 16 38.10 -56.76 -34.67
N TRP A 17 39.40 -56.57 -34.46
CA TRP A 17 39.93 -55.89 -33.27
C TRP A 17 39.55 -54.41 -33.23
N LEU A 18 39.65 -53.69 -34.35
CA LEU A 18 39.24 -52.29 -34.45
C LEU A 18 37.74 -52.11 -34.24
N VAL A 19 36.91 -52.95 -34.87
CA VAL A 19 35.46 -52.87 -34.76
C VAL A 19 35.02 -53.10 -33.32
N VAL A 20 35.56 -54.12 -32.64
CA VAL A 20 35.22 -54.43 -31.24
C VAL A 20 35.66 -53.32 -30.30
N ASN A 21 36.90 -52.81 -30.42
CA ASN A 21 37.36 -51.73 -29.56
C ASN A 21 36.64 -50.40 -29.84
N CYS A 22 36.31 -50.11 -31.09
CA CYS A 22 35.52 -48.95 -31.45
C CYS A 22 34.11 -49.04 -30.87
N LEU A 23 33.46 -50.21 -30.96
CA LEU A 23 32.16 -50.48 -30.32
C LEU A 23 32.22 -50.30 -28.80
N ILE A 24 33.23 -50.86 -28.14
CA ILE A 24 33.40 -50.72 -26.69
C ILE A 24 33.64 -49.26 -26.32
N PHE A 25 34.49 -48.53 -27.04
CA PHE A 25 34.75 -47.12 -26.78
C PHE A 25 33.50 -46.27 -26.99
N CYS A 26 32.74 -46.50 -28.07
CA CYS A 26 31.47 -45.84 -28.32
C CYS A 26 30.44 -46.15 -27.23
N LEU A 27 30.31 -47.41 -26.80
CA LEU A 27 29.41 -47.82 -25.73
C LEU A 27 29.80 -47.20 -24.38
N VAL A 28 31.09 -47.24 -24.02
CA VAL A 28 31.60 -46.70 -22.76
C VAL A 28 31.47 -45.18 -22.71
N TRP A 29 31.73 -44.46 -23.80
CA TRP A 29 31.55 -43.00 -23.82
C TRP A 29 30.09 -42.58 -23.83
N TRP A 30 29.23 -43.28 -24.58
CA TRP A 30 27.81 -42.97 -24.65
C TRP A 30 27.08 -43.30 -23.33
N PHE A 31 27.37 -44.45 -22.72
CA PHE A 31 26.68 -44.91 -21.50
C PHE A 31 27.43 -44.59 -20.19
N GLY A 32 28.76 -44.66 -20.19
CA GLY A 32 29.59 -44.45 -18.99
C GLY A 32 30.05 -43.01 -18.79
N GLY A 33 30.12 -42.22 -19.87
CA GLY A 33 30.65 -40.86 -19.87
C GLY A 33 29.70 -39.80 -19.32
N GLY A 34 28.98 -40.07 -18.22
CA GLY A 34 28.26 -39.06 -17.42
C GLY A 34 27.24 -38.17 -18.13
N TRP A 35 26.99 -38.34 -19.43
CA TRP A 35 26.29 -37.37 -20.27
C TRP A 35 24.81 -37.32 -19.91
N LEU A 36 24.19 -38.49 -19.77
CA LEU A 36 22.82 -38.65 -19.28
C LEU A 36 22.67 -38.12 -17.85
N ALA A 37 23.62 -38.41 -16.96
CA ALA A 37 23.61 -37.93 -15.58
C ALA A 37 23.75 -36.41 -15.53
N TYR A 38 24.66 -35.83 -16.31
CA TYR A 38 24.87 -34.39 -16.42
C TYR A 38 23.64 -33.69 -16.97
N TRP A 39 23.05 -34.23 -18.04
CA TRP A 39 21.87 -33.65 -18.67
C TRP A 39 20.66 -33.69 -17.74
N VAL A 40 20.42 -34.83 -17.08
CA VAL A 40 19.32 -35.00 -16.13
C VAL A 40 19.51 -34.09 -14.92
N VAL A 41 20.72 -34.02 -14.35
CA VAL A 41 21.00 -33.16 -13.18
C VAL A 41 20.85 -31.69 -13.54
N ASN A 42 21.42 -31.22 -14.65
CA ASN A 42 21.32 -29.80 -15.02
C ASN A 42 19.88 -29.40 -15.36
N PHE A 43 19.13 -30.29 -16.03
CA PHE A 43 17.73 -30.04 -16.35
C PHE A 43 16.87 -30.04 -15.10
N LEU A 44 16.99 -31.04 -14.21
CA LEU A 44 16.24 -31.06 -12.95
C LEU A 44 16.59 -29.87 -12.07
N VAL A 45 17.89 -29.57 -11.89
CA VAL A 45 18.32 -28.47 -11.03
C VAL A 45 17.86 -27.15 -11.61
N GLY A 46 18.07 -26.91 -12.91
CA GLY A 46 17.65 -25.67 -13.56
C GLY A 46 16.13 -25.47 -13.51
N TRP A 47 15.36 -26.52 -13.80
CA TRP A 47 13.91 -26.45 -13.79
C TRP A 47 13.34 -26.32 -12.37
N LEU A 48 13.81 -27.14 -11.42
CA LEU A 48 13.34 -27.13 -10.04
C LEU A 48 13.73 -25.83 -9.33
N VAL A 49 14.98 -25.38 -9.46
CA VAL A 49 15.43 -24.12 -8.86
C VAL A 49 14.73 -22.93 -9.52
N GLY A 50 14.66 -22.89 -10.85
CA GLY A 50 14.00 -21.79 -11.56
C GLY A 50 12.52 -21.68 -11.20
N TRP A 51 11.81 -22.80 -11.14
CA TRP A 51 10.39 -22.83 -10.81
C TRP A 51 10.14 -22.51 -9.33
N LEU A 52 10.90 -23.13 -8.42
CA LEU A 52 10.74 -22.92 -6.98
C LEU A 52 11.11 -21.48 -6.57
N VAL A 53 12.24 -20.95 -7.06
CA VAL A 53 12.67 -19.60 -6.76
C VAL A 53 11.73 -18.59 -7.40
N GLY A 54 11.37 -18.76 -8.67
CA GLY A 54 10.46 -17.85 -9.37
C GLY A 54 9.09 -17.78 -8.69
N TRP A 55 8.52 -18.93 -8.31
CA TRP A 55 7.23 -18.98 -7.66
C TRP A 55 7.28 -18.44 -6.22
N LEU A 56 8.27 -18.87 -5.42
CA LEU A 56 8.40 -18.44 -4.03
C LEU A 56 8.71 -16.95 -3.92
N VAL A 57 9.68 -16.45 -4.70
CA VAL A 57 10.06 -15.03 -4.66
C VAL A 57 8.95 -14.16 -5.26
N GLY A 58 8.37 -14.55 -6.40
CA GLY A 58 7.29 -13.79 -7.02
C GLY A 58 6.05 -13.68 -6.13
N TRP A 59 5.66 -14.79 -5.49
CA TRP A 59 4.51 -14.82 -4.59
C TRP A 59 4.80 -14.08 -3.28
N LEU A 60 5.94 -14.32 -2.64
CA LEU A 60 6.30 -13.68 -1.37
C LEU A 60 6.49 -12.17 -1.54
N VAL A 61 7.22 -11.73 -2.57
CA VAL A 61 7.45 -10.30 -2.83
C VAL A 61 6.16 -9.62 -3.27
N GLY A 62 5.41 -10.22 -4.20
CA GLY A 62 4.14 -9.65 -4.67
C GLY A 62 3.11 -9.52 -3.55
N TRP A 63 2.99 -10.55 -2.71
CA TRP A 63 2.05 -10.53 -1.58
C TRP A 63 2.52 -9.59 -0.48
N LEU A 64 3.80 -9.65 -0.07
CA LEU A 64 4.33 -8.79 1.00
C LEU A 64 4.33 -7.31 0.58
N VAL A 65 4.80 -6.98 -0.63
CA VAL A 65 4.83 -5.60 -1.13
C VAL A 65 3.40 -5.11 -1.38
N GLY A 66 2.54 -5.92 -2.02
CA GLY A 66 1.16 -5.54 -2.28
C GLY A 66 0.36 -5.31 -0.99
N TRP A 67 0.54 -6.18 0.01
CA TRP A 67 -0.12 -6.06 1.30
C TRP A 67 0.44 -4.91 2.12
N LEU A 68 1.78 -4.76 2.20
CA LEU A 68 2.42 -3.68 2.94
C LEU A 68 2.10 -2.31 2.31
N VAL A 69 2.19 -2.16 0.99
CA VAL A 69 1.88 -0.90 0.30
C VAL A 69 0.38 -0.60 0.37
N GLY A 70 -0.48 -1.56 0.08
CA GLY A 70 -1.93 -1.35 0.10
C GLY A 70 -2.46 -1.01 1.50
N TRP A 71 -1.99 -1.73 2.52
CA TRP A 71 -2.49 -1.59 3.88
C TRP A 71 -1.86 -0.40 4.62
N LEU A 72 -0.54 -0.23 4.51
CA LEU A 72 0.19 0.83 5.22
C LEU A 72 -0.01 2.20 4.54
N VAL A 73 0.14 2.28 3.22
CA VAL A 73 0.18 3.57 2.51
C VAL A 73 -1.23 4.11 2.28
N VAL A 74 -2.13 3.27 1.78
CA VAL A 74 -3.45 3.76 1.34
C VAL A 74 -4.49 3.67 2.46
N GLY A 75 -4.48 2.58 3.24
CA GLY A 75 -5.47 2.34 4.29
C GLY A 75 -5.19 3.08 5.59
N TRP A 76 -4.01 2.89 6.17
CA TRP A 76 -3.74 3.42 7.51
C TRP A 76 -3.23 4.86 7.51
N VAL A 77 -2.22 5.19 6.71
CA VAL A 77 -1.59 6.52 6.75
C VAL A 77 -2.54 7.61 6.27
N LEU A 78 -3.22 7.42 5.13
CA LEU A 78 -4.17 8.43 4.64
C LEU A 78 -5.34 8.62 5.60
N THR A 79 -5.94 7.54 6.09
CA THR A 79 -7.11 7.64 6.99
C THR A 79 -6.72 8.26 8.32
N TRP A 80 -5.58 7.86 8.91
CA TRP A 80 -5.10 8.43 10.16
C TRP A 80 -4.71 9.90 9.99
N LEU A 81 -4.00 10.27 8.92
CA LEU A 81 -3.62 11.65 8.64
C LEU A 81 -4.83 12.54 8.38
N ILE A 82 -5.80 12.08 7.59
CA ILE A 82 -7.03 12.83 7.29
C ILE A 82 -7.85 12.98 8.57
N SER A 83 -8.08 11.92 9.33
CA SER A 83 -8.85 12.00 10.59
C SER A 83 -8.16 12.88 11.63
N TRP A 84 -6.84 12.82 11.75
CA TRP A 84 -6.09 13.67 12.67
C TRP A 84 -6.10 15.14 12.23
N LEU A 85 -5.83 15.42 10.95
CA LEU A 85 -5.83 16.78 10.41
C LEU A 85 -7.23 17.41 10.46
N VAL A 86 -8.27 16.68 10.04
CA VAL A 86 -9.66 17.15 10.08
C VAL A 86 -10.11 17.31 11.52
N GLY A 87 -9.87 16.32 12.39
CA GLY A 87 -10.25 16.38 13.80
C GLY A 87 -9.59 17.54 14.54
N TRP A 88 -8.30 17.76 14.32
CA TRP A 88 -7.56 18.85 14.95
C TRP A 88 -7.99 20.22 14.41
N LEU A 89 -8.06 20.39 13.09
CA LEU A 89 -8.43 21.66 12.47
C LEU A 89 -9.88 22.05 12.79
N VAL A 90 -10.82 21.12 12.65
CA VAL A 90 -12.25 21.37 12.94
C VAL A 90 -12.45 21.60 14.43
N GLY A 91 -11.85 20.76 15.29
CA GLY A 91 -11.97 20.89 16.74
C GLY A 91 -11.42 22.22 17.24
N TRP A 92 -10.26 22.65 16.75
CA TRP A 92 -9.64 23.91 17.14
C TRP A 92 -10.44 25.12 16.62
N LEU A 93 -10.82 25.13 15.34
CA LEU A 93 -11.56 26.24 14.74
C LEU A 93 -12.96 26.40 15.37
N VAL A 94 -13.70 25.30 15.51
CA VAL A 94 -15.05 25.31 16.12
C VAL A 94 -14.95 25.66 17.60
N GLY A 95 -14.01 25.07 18.33
CA GLY A 95 -13.81 25.37 19.75
C GLY A 95 -13.48 26.83 20.01
N TRP A 96 -12.58 27.40 19.19
CA TRP A 96 -12.20 28.81 19.30
C TRP A 96 -13.35 29.74 18.91
N LEU A 97 -14.03 29.48 17.79
CA LEU A 97 -15.13 30.32 17.31
C LEU A 97 -16.33 30.28 18.27
N VAL A 98 -16.74 29.09 18.71
CA VAL A 98 -17.84 28.92 19.66
C VAL A 98 -17.47 29.50 21.01
N GLY A 99 -16.25 29.25 21.51
CA GLY A 99 -15.77 29.84 22.76
C GLY A 99 -15.79 31.36 22.71
N TRP A 100 -15.28 31.96 21.63
CA TRP A 100 -15.29 33.41 21.46
C TRP A 100 -16.71 33.97 21.36
N LEU A 101 -17.61 33.33 20.60
CA LEU A 101 -19.02 33.73 20.48
C LEU A 101 -19.74 33.65 21.82
N VAL A 102 -19.60 32.53 22.54
CA VAL A 102 -20.25 32.33 23.84
C VAL A 102 -19.74 33.35 24.83
N VAL A 103 -18.42 33.55 24.92
CA VAL A 103 -17.83 34.52 25.86
C VAL A 103 -18.29 35.94 25.54
N ASN A 104 -18.25 36.37 24.27
CA ASN A 104 -18.72 37.71 23.90
C ASN A 104 -20.22 37.87 24.11
N CYS A 105 -21.02 36.83 23.83
CA CYS A 105 -22.45 36.86 24.09
C CYS A 105 -22.74 36.93 25.59
N LEU A 106 -22.00 36.19 26.42
CA LEU A 106 -22.11 36.25 27.88
C LEU A 106 -21.73 37.63 28.41
N ILE A 107 -20.62 38.20 27.92
CA ILE A 107 -20.17 39.54 28.28
C ILE A 107 -21.21 40.57 27.85
N PHE A 108 -21.72 40.49 26.62
CA PHE A 108 -22.77 41.39 26.15
C PHE A 108 -24.03 41.28 27.02
N CYS A 109 -24.52 40.06 27.30
CA CYS A 109 -25.66 39.82 28.17
C CYS A 109 -25.42 40.39 29.59
N LEU A 110 -24.23 40.16 30.17
CA LEU A 110 -23.86 40.70 31.49
C LEU A 110 -23.80 42.22 31.48
N VAL A 111 -23.15 42.83 30.48
CA VAL A 111 -23.05 44.29 30.35
C VAL A 111 -24.42 44.91 30.13
N TRP A 112 -25.28 44.30 29.33
CA TRP A 112 -26.62 44.83 29.06
C TRP A 112 -27.55 44.70 30.27
N TRP A 113 -27.42 43.60 31.03
CA TRP A 113 -28.20 43.34 32.25
C TRP A 113 -27.71 44.17 33.44
N PHE A 114 -26.41 44.19 33.73
CA PHE A 114 -25.83 44.88 34.89
C PHE A 114 -25.43 46.33 34.62
N GLY A 115 -25.05 46.67 33.39
CA GLY A 115 -24.63 48.03 32.99
C GLY A 115 -25.78 49.00 32.75
N GLY A 116 -27.02 48.62 33.07
CA GLY A 116 -28.17 49.52 32.99
C GLY A 116 -28.79 49.67 31.60
N GLY A 117 -28.42 48.84 30.61
CA GLY A 117 -29.04 48.84 29.28
C GLY A 117 -30.55 48.54 29.33
N TRP A 118 -30.95 47.57 30.16
CA TRP A 118 -32.36 47.25 30.40
C TRP A 118 -33.12 48.39 31.10
N LEU A 119 -32.50 49.01 32.10
CA LEU A 119 -33.06 50.17 32.82
C LEU A 119 -33.21 51.39 31.90
N ALA A 120 -32.18 51.69 31.10
CA ALA A 120 -32.23 52.77 30.13
C ALA A 120 -33.31 52.53 29.07
N TYR A 121 -33.42 51.32 28.54
CA TYR A 121 -34.47 50.96 27.59
C TYR A 121 -35.88 51.11 28.20
N TRP A 122 -36.06 50.66 29.43
CA TRP A 122 -37.33 50.79 30.15
C TRP A 122 -37.70 52.25 30.42
N VAL A 123 -36.76 53.06 30.93
CA VAL A 123 -36.97 54.49 31.21
C VAL A 123 -37.28 55.27 29.93
N VAL A 124 -36.55 55.01 28.84
CA VAL A 124 -36.81 55.67 27.54
C VAL A 124 -38.21 55.32 27.03
N ASN A 125 -38.60 54.05 27.03
CA ASN A 125 -39.93 53.66 26.57
C ASN A 125 -41.05 54.20 27.48
N PHE A 126 -40.82 54.24 28.79
CA PHE A 126 -41.76 54.84 29.73
C PHE A 126 -41.93 56.35 29.49
N LEU A 127 -40.82 57.09 29.32
CA LEU A 127 -40.85 58.52 29.02
C LEU A 127 -41.51 58.82 27.67
N VAL A 128 -41.20 58.04 26.63
CA VAL A 128 -41.82 58.15 25.31
C VAL A 128 -43.33 57.88 25.41
N GLY A 129 -43.72 56.81 26.09
CA GLY A 129 -45.14 56.49 26.31
C GLY A 129 -45.88 57.61 27.05
N TRP A 130 -45.26 58.18 28.08
CA TRP A 130 -45.83 59.31 28.82
C TRP A 130 -45.97 60.58 27.97
N LEU A 131 -44.96 60.89 27.15
CA LEU A 131 -44.98 62.01 26.20
C LEU A 131 -46.11 61.84 25.18
N VAL A 132 -46.22 60.66 24.57
CA VAL A 132 -47.26 60.37 23.58
C VAL A 132 -48.65 60.43 24.22
N PHE A 133 -48.84 59.86 25.40
CA PHE A 133 -50.12 59.91 26.10
C PHE A 133 -50.50 61.33 26.51
N GLY A 134 -49.54 62.12 27.00
CA GLY A 134 -49.73 63.54 27.31
C GLY A 134 -50.12 64.37 26.08
N GLN A 135 -49.50 64.12 24.92
CA GLN A 135 -49.92 64.76 23.66
C GLN A 135 -51.35 64.33 23.29
N LEU A 136 -51.70 63.05 23.43
CA LEU A 136 -53.03 62.54 23.10
C LEU A 136 -54.15 63.16 23.97
N ILE A 137 -53.90 63.36 25.27
CA ILE A 137 -54.84 64.07 26.15
C ILE A 137 -55.00 65.53 25.72
N ASN A 138 -53.90 66.22 25.36
CA ASN A 138 -53.97 67.60 24.86
C ASN A 138 -54.73 67.73 23.53
N PHE A 139 -54.87 66.65 22.75
CA PHE A 139 -55.70 66.63 21.54
C PHE A 139 -57.18 66.29 21.81
N LEU A 140 -57.51 65.68 22.96
CA LEU A 140 -58.85 65.21 23.31
C LEU A 140 -59.63 66.15 24.23
N VAL A 141 -58.95 67.08 24.90
CA VAL A 141 -59.53 68.16 25.73
C VAL A 141 -59.56 69.45 24.90
#